data_AF-A0A7J7Q5X1-F1
#
_entry.id   AF-A0A7J7Q5X1-F1
#
_cell.length_a   1.000
_cell.length_b   1.000
_cell.length_c   1.000
_cell.angle_alpha   90.00
_cell.angle_beta   90.00
_cell.angle_gamma   90.00
#
_symmetry.space_group_name_H-M   'P 1'
#
loop_
_entity.id
_entity.type
_entity.pdbx_description
1 polymer ?
#
loop_
_entity_poly.entity_id
_entity_poly.type
_entity_poly.pdbx_seq_one_letter_code
_entity_poly.pdbx_strand_id
1 'polypeptide(L)'
;MRSRGHSQQYLLGLGAAGAVAVLAASVVAVAVTRRRKQPYSKAEWEAALEEIGEIRGFDAIVDRIADEGLEPSIRPDVWPFLLEVFDPASCYQQRQAQHQLMLRQYQQLLLQCQAYEAALKESLRPSSPSAAGSGLIQQQQQQQQVKPPGHQHQHSSCQSRCGSLQRRIASLSSTRSAQTSRSTLLA
;
A
#
# COMPACT_ATOMS: atom_id res chain seq x y z
N MET A 1 3.40 71.87 64.49
CA MET A 1 3.11 70.43 64.35
C MET A 1 3.69 69.95 63.03
N ARG A 2 4.82 69.21 63.06
CA ARG A 2 5.46 68.61 61.88
C ARG A 2 5.00 67.16 61.79
N SER A 3 4.27 66.80 60.74
CA SER A 3 3.89 65.41 60.46
C SER A 3 4.71 64.85 59.29
N ARG A 4 5.08 63.59 59.48
CA ARG A 4 5.98 62.74 58.70
C ARG A 4 5.32 62.21 57.42
N GLY A 5 6.14 61.82 56.45
CA GLY A 5 5.69 61.01 55.32
C GLY A 5 6.79 60.64 54.33
N HIS A 6 7.88 60.05 54.80
CA HIS A 6 8.75 59.23 53.94
C HIS A 6 7.99 57.97 53.51
N SER A 7 7.98 57.68 52.21
CA SER A 7 8.29 56.37 51.63
C SER A 7 7.93 56.35 50.14
N GLN A 8 8.77 57.02 49.36
CA GLN A 8 9.05 56.71 47.96
C GLN A 8 9.97 55.50 47.98
N GLN A 9 9.49 54.32 47.55
CA GLN A 9 10.11 53.13 46.89
C GLN A 9 8.94 52.12 46.87
N TYR A 10 8.41 51.60 45.76
CA TYR A 10 9.01 50.63 44.86
C TYR A 10 8.34 50.74 43.47
N LEU A 11 9.10 51.18 42.48
CA LEU A 11 8.76 50.98 41.09
C LEU A 11 10.09 50.69 40.41
N LEU A 12 10.28 49.45 39.91
CA LEU A 12 11.26 48.96 38.95
C LEU A 12 11.59 47.50 39.28
N GLY A 13 10.95 46.56 38.57
CA GLY A 13 11.25 45.14 38.77
C GLY A 13 10.39 44.17 37.95
N LEU A 14 10.10 44.47 36.69
CA LEU A 14 9.49 43.51 35.74
C LEU A 14 10.25 43.53 34.41
N GLY A 15 11.58 43.36 34.50
CA GLY A 15 12.41 42.95 33.38
C GLY A 15 12.63 41.44 33.43
N ALA A 16 12.48 40.76 32.30
CA ALA A 16 12.83 39.34 32.02
C ALA A 16 11.93 38.20 32.58
N ALA A 17 11.35 38.28 33.77
CA ALA A 17 10.60 37.13 34.33
C ALA A 17 9.26 36.83 33.60
N GLY A 18 8.61 37.85 33.03
CA GLY A 18 7.34 37.68 32.30
C GLY A 18 7.47 36.97 30.95
N ALA A 19 8.60 37.12 30.25
CA ALA A 19 8.81 36.54 28.92
C ALA A 19 9.10 35.02 28.98
N VAL A 20 9.79 34.56 30.04
CA VAL A 20 10.10 33.13 30.23
C VAL A 20 8.84 32.33 30.59
N ALA A 21 7.91 32.90 31.37
CA ALA A 21 6.65 32.25 31.70
C ALA A 21 5.77 32.00 30.46
N VAL A 22 5.75 32.94 29.51
CA VAL A 22 4.98 32.81 28.26
C VAL A 22 5.59 31.73 27.33
N LEU A 23 6.93 31.66 27.24
CA LEU A 23 7.61 30.63 26.45
C LEU A 23 7.54 29.24 27.11
N ALA A 24 7.61 29.14 28.44
CA ALA A 24 7.45 27.87 29.13
C ALA A 24 6.01 27.33 29.02
N ALA A 25 5.00 28.21 29.11
CA ALA A 25 3.60 27.83 28.92
C ALA A 25 3.31 27.35 27.48
N SER A 26 3.93 27.95 26.47
CA SER A 26 3.74 27.53 25.06
C SER A 26 4.40 26.17 24.76
N VAL A 27 5.60 25.92 25.29
CA VAL A 27 6.28 24.62 25.15
C VAL A 27 5.53 23.49 25.86
N VAL A 28 5.01 23.75 27.07
CA VAL A 28 4.20 22.78 27.81
C VAL A 28 2.84 22.54 27.13
N ALA A 29 2.19 23.56 26.57
CA ALA A 29 0.95 23.39 25.80
C ALA A 29 1.15 22.56 24.52
N VAL A 30 2.27 22.72 23.81
CA VAL A 30 2.62 21.89 22.64
C VAL A 30 2.98 20.45 23.07
N ALA A 31 3.59 20.26 24.24
CA ALA A 31 3.90 18.92 24.76
C ALA A 31 2.65 18.17 25.28
N VAL A 32 1.68 18.88 25.88
CA VAL A 32 0.46 18.30 26.48
C VAL A 32 -0.65 18.05 25.45
N THR A 33 -0.65 18.75 24.31
CA THR A 33 -1.63 18.52 23.23
C THR A 33 -1.33 17.29 22.36
N ARG A 34 -0.19 16.62 22.55
CA ARG A 34 -0.01 15.22 22.10
C ARG A 34 -0.75 14.25 23.03
N ARG A 35 -2.06 14.49 23.23
CA ARG A 35 -2.99 13.41 23.56
C ARG A 35 -2.82 12.40 22.41
N ARG A 36 -2.10 11.30 22.66
CA ARG A 36 -1.90 10.27 21.64
C ARG A 36 -3.29 9.81 21.21
N LYS A 37 -3.72 10.20 20.01
CA LYS A 37 -4.90 9.61 19.39
C LYS A 37 -4.62 8.11 19.32
N GLN A 38 -5.59 7.28 19.70
CA GLN A 38 -5.36 5.84 19.69
C GLN A 38 -5.25 5.39 18.24
N PRO A 39 -4.29 4.51 17.91
CA PRO A 39 -4.16 4.02 16.55
C PRO A 39 -5.43 3.26 16.16
N TYR A 40 -5.77 3.33 14.87
CA TYR A 40 -6.91 2.61 14.32
C TYR A 40 -6.80 1.13 14.64
N SER A 41 -7.80 0.59 15.34
CA SER A 41 -7.75 -0.74 15.96
C SER A 41 -8.39 -1.82 15.07
N LYS A 42 -8.07 -3.08 15.37
CA LYS A 42 -8.68 -4.23 14.69
C LYS A 42 -10.19 -4.29 14.81
N ALA A 43 -10.74 -3.99 15.98
CA ALA A 43 -12.18 -4.01 16.18
C ALA A 43 -12.89 -2.96 15.29
N GLU A 44 -12.29 -1.78 15.13
CA GLU A 44 -12.82 -0.73 14.25
C GLU A 44 -12.73 -1.12 12.77
N TRP A 45 -11.64 -1.78 12.37
CA TRP A 45 -11.52 -2.33 11.02
C TRP A 45 -12.59 -3.38 10.72
N GLU A 46 -12.76 -4.36 11.61
CA GLU A 46 -13.75 -5.42 11.46
C GLU A 46 -15.19 -4.88 11.45
N ALA A 47 -15.46 -3.83 12.23
CA ALA A 47 -16.75 -3.15 12.23
C ALA A 47 -17.03 -2.36 10.94
N ALA A 48 -16.00 -1.94 10.21
CA ALA A 48 -16.12 -1.24 8.94
C ALA A 48 -16.35 -2.19 7.74
N LEU A 49 -16.07 -3.48 7.91
CA LEU A 49 -16.29 -4.49 6.88
C LEU A 49 -17.76 -4.88 6.79
N GLU A 50 -18.32 -4.84 5.59
CA GLU A 50 -19.65 -5.39 5.32
C GLU A 50 -19.64 -6.92 5.24
N GLU A 51 -20.82 -7.55 5.28
CA GLU A 51 -21.01 -9.02 5.24
C GLU A 51 -20.31 -9.70 4.05
N ILE A 52 -20.23 -9.02 2.91
CA ILE A 52 -19.60 -9.52 1.67
C ILE A 52 -18.08 -9.21 1.63
N GLY A 53 -17.60 -8.40 2.59
CA GLY A 53 -16.23 -7.93 2.70
C GLY A 53 -15.95 -6.63 1.94
N GLU A 54 -16.98 -5.88 1.54
CA GLU A 54 -16.85 -4.51 1.02
C GLU A 54 -16.57 -3.54 2.19
N ILE A 55 -15.82 -2.47 1.96
CA ILE A 55 -15.51 -1.46 2.98
C ILE A 55 -16.32 -0.20 2.71
N ARG A 56 -17.23 0.14 3.62
CA ARG A 56 -18.02 1.37 3.53
C ARG A 56 -17.25 2.56 4.12
N GLY A 57 -17.23 3.68 3.41
CA GLY A 57 -16.64 4.92 3.92
C GLY A 57 -15.12 4.86 4.05
N PHE A 58 -14.45 4.19 3.12
CA PHE A 58 -12.99 4.01 3.12
C PHE A 58 -12.24 5.35 3.26
N ASP A 59 -12.69 6.41 2.61
CA ASP A 59 -12.04 7.74 2.68
C ASP A 59 -11.96 8.27 4.13
N ALA A 60 -13.02 8.12 4.91
CA ALA A 60 -13.04 8.53 6.32
C ALA A 60 -12.09 7.67 7.18
N ILE A 61 -11.92 6.40 6.82
CA ILE A 61 -10.96 5.51 7.46
C ILE A 61 -9.53 5.96 7.12
N VAL A 62 -9.25 6.33 5.87
CA VAL A 62 -7.94 6.84 5.46
C VAL A 62 -7.59 8.13 6.19
N ASP A 63 -8.51 9.08 6.29
CA ASP A 63 -8.31 10.33 7.04
C ASP A 63 -7.97 10.05 8.50
N ARG A 64 -8.68 9.11 9.13
CA ARG A 64 -8.40 8.69 10.50
C ARG A 64 -7.03 8.00 10.61
N ILE A 65 -6.68 7.12 9.68
CA ILE A 65 -5.38 6.44 9.67
C ILE A 65 -4.23 7.45 9.50
N ALA A 66 -4.42 8.50 8.69
CA ALA A 66 -3.45 9.56 8.50
C ALA A 66 -3.20 10.35 9.80
N ASP A 67 -4.26 10.60 10.57
CA ASP A 67 -4.23 11.36 11.81
C ASP A 67 -3.74 10.56 13.03
N GLU A 68 -4.15 9.30 13.14
CA GLU A 68 -4.03 8.49 14.35
C GLU A 68 -3.00 7.36 14.20
N GLY A 69 -2.66 7.01 12.95
CA GLY A 69 -1.84 5.86 12.62
C GLY A 69 -2.61 4.54 12.70
N LEU A 70 -1.92 3.48 12.27
CA LEU A 70 -2.48 2.14 12.19
C LEU A 70 -1.86 1.20 13.23
N GLU A 71 -2.69 0.42 13.93
CA GLU A 71 -2.23 -0.64 14.81
C GLU A 71 -1.39 -1.67 14.02
N PRO A 72 -0.25 -2.15 14.55
CA PRO A 72 0.63 -3.08 13.82
C PRO A 72 -0.04 -4.38 13.39
N SER A 73 -0.98 -4.89 14.19
CA SER A 73 -1.67 -6.16 13.96
C SER A 73 -2.54 -6.15 12.70
N ILE A 74 -3.05 -4.99 12.28
CA ILE A 74 -3.99 -4.86 11.14
C ILE A 74 -3.34 -4.36 9.85
N ARG A 75 -2.06 -3.96 9.89
CA ARG A 75 -1.30 -3.55 8.69
C ARG A 75 -1.45 -4.51 7.51
N PRO A 76 -1.31 -5.84 7.66
CA PRO A 76 -1.42 -6.75 6.52
C PRO A 76 -2.80 -6.72 5.86
N ASP A 77 -3.85 -6.41 6.63
CA ASP A 77 -5.22 -6.40 6.13
C ASP A 77 -5.56 -5.06 5.46
N VAL A 78 -5.09 -3.94 6.01
CA VAL A 78 -5.46 -2.59 5.56
C VAL A 78 -4.54 -2.07 4.45
N TRP A 79 -3.24 -2.36 4.51
CA TRP A 79 -2.27 -1.85 3.54
C TRP A 79 -2.59 -2.17 2.08
N PRO A 80 -3.06 -3.37 1.71
CA PRO A 80 -3.45 -3.65 0.34
C PRO A 80 -4.50 -2.67 -0.22
N PHE A 81 -5.36 -2.10 0.62
CA PHE A 81 -6.34 -1.09 0.21
C PHE A 81 -5.70 0.31 0.09
N LEU A 82 -4.84 0.68 1.05
CA LEU A 82 -4.12 1.96 1.00
C LEU A 82 -3.16 2.05 -0.19
N LEU A 83 -2.62 0.91 -0.63
CA LEU A 83 -1.75 0.80 -1.80
C LEU A 83 -2.51 0.57 -3.10
N GLU A 84 -3.85 0.62 -3.06
CA GLU A 84 -4.74 0.39 -4.22
C GLU A 84 -4.53 -0.98 -4.89
N VAL A 85 -3.91 -1.93 -4.19
CA VAL A 85 -3.79 -3.32 -4.64
C VAL A 85 -5.17 -3.97 -4.69
N PHE A 86 -6.03 -3.63 -3.73
CA PHE A 86 -7.43 -4.02 -3.71
C PHE A 86 -8.35 -2.81 -3.72
N ASP A 87 -9.44 -2.93 -4.46
CA ASP A 87 -10.53 -1.96 -4.45
C ASP A 87 -11.34 -2.13 -3.13
N PRO A 88 -11.58 -1.08 -2.34
CA PRO A 88 -12.42 -1.16 -1.15
C PRO A 88 -13.86 -1.63 -1.43
N ALA A 89 -14.36 -1.43 -2.65
CA ALA A 89 -15.67 -1.93 -3.09
C ALA A 89 -15.66 -3.39 -3.56
N SER A 90 -14.50 -4.05 -3.58
CA SER A 90 -14.41 -5.48 -3.92
C SER A 90 -14.92 -6.37 -2.78
N CYS A 91 -15.32 -7.60 -3.10
CA CYS A 91 -15.63 -8.61 -2.09
C CYS A 91 -14.40 -9.43 -1.69
N TYR A 92 -14.48 -10.12 -0.55
CA TYR A 92 -13.38 -10.94 -0.03
C TYR A 92 -12.91 -12.01 -1.03
N GLN A 93 -13.86 -12.73 -1.65
CA GLN A 93 -13.55 -13.80 -2.60
C GLN A 93 -12.82 -13.28 -3.85
N GLN A 94 -13.23 -12.11 -4.35
CA GLN A 94 -12.58 -11.47 -5.50
C GLN A 94 -11.12 -11.10 -5.17
N ARG A 95 -10.88 -10.52 -3.99
CA ARG A 95 -9.53 -10.20 -3.54
C ARG A 95 -8.66 -11.44 -3.40
N GLN A 96 -9.21 -12.53 -2.85
CA GLN A 96 -8.48 -13.78 -2.70
C GLN A 96 -8.05 -14.34 -4.07
N ALA A 97 -8.94 -14.33 -5.07
CA ALA A 97 -8.62 -14.76 -6.42
C ALA A 97 -7.57 -13.86 -7.09
N GLN A 98 -7.71 -12.53 -6.93
CA GLN A 98 -6.74 -11.56 -7.45
C GLN A 98 -5.35 -11.75 -6.83
N HIS A 99 -5.29 -11.95 -5.52
CA HIS A 99 -4.04 -12.20 -4.80
C HIS A 99 -3.34 -13.47 -5.30
N GLN A 100 -4.08 -14.57 -5.46
CA GLN A 100 -3.53 -15.81 -6.02
C GLN A 100 -3.03 -15.67 -7.45
N LEU A 101 -3.63 -14.80 -8.25
CA LEU A 101 -3.18 -14.51 -9.61
C LEU A 101 -1.89 -13.68 -9.60
N MET A 102 -1.82 -12.62 -8.77
CA MET A 102 -0.61 -11.81 -8.62
C MET A 102 0.58 -12.63 -8.12
N LEU A 103 0.38 -13.53 -7.16
CA LEU A 103 1.45 -14.41 -6.68
C LEU A 103 2.01 -15.32 -7.78
N ARG A 104 1.14 -15.88 -8.63
CA ARG A 104 1.58 -16.70 -9.77
C ARG A 104 2.38 -15.90 -10.77
N GLN A 105 1.93 -14.69 -11.11
CA GLN A 105 2.65 -13.80 -12.02
C GLN A 105 4.01 -13.40 -11.45
N TYR A 106 4.05 -13.06 -10.16
CA TYR A 106 5.28 -12.70 -9.46
C TYR A 106 6.29 -13.86 -9.45
N GLN A 107 5.84 -15.09 -9.18
CA GLN A 107 6.71 -16.27 -9.25
C GLN A 107 7.28 -16.51 -10.65
N GLN A 108 6.46 -16.33 -11.70
CA GLN A 108 6.94 -16.42 -13.08
C GLN A 108 8.00 -15.36 -13.38
N LEU A 109 7.78 -14.12 -12.94
CA LEU A 109 8.75 -13.04 -13.10
C LEU A 109 10.07 -13.33 -12.38
N LEU A 110 10.02 -13.88 -11.15
CA LEU A 110 11.21 -14.26 -10.41
C LEU A 110 12.05 -15.31 -11.16
N LEU A 111 11.42 -16.31 -11.76
CA LEU A 111 12.12 -17.32 -12.55
C LEU A 111 12.81 -16.70 -13.78
N GLN A 112 12.15 -15.73 -14.43
CA GLN A 112 12.75 -15.00 -15.55
C GLN A 112 13.95 -14.17 -15.10
N CYS A 113 13.83 -13.41 -14.01
CA CYS A 113 14.93 -12.63 -13.46
C CYS A 113 16.13 -13.54 -13.10
N GLN A 114 15.89 -14.68 -12.45
CA GLN A 114 16.94 -15.65 -12.12
C GLN A 114 17.63 -16.22 -13.37
N ALA A 115 16.87 -16.51 -14.43
CA ALA A 115 17.43 -16.97 -15.69
C ALA A 115 18.32 -15.90 -16.35
N TYR A 116 17.87 -14.63 -16.35
CA TYR A 116 18.67 -13.52 -16.85
C TYR A 116 19.94 -13.29 -16.02
N GLU A 117 19.85 -13.34 -14.71
CA GLU A 117 21.02 -13.21 -13.83
C GLU A 117 22.05 -14.33 -14.06
N ALA A 118 21.59 -15.57 -14.27
CA ALA A 118 22.47 -16.70 -14.56
C ALA A 118 23.18 -16.53 -15.91
N ALA A 119 22.44 -16.11 -16.95
CA ALA A 119 23.00 -15.84 -18.27
C ALA A 119 24.01 -14.69 -18.25
N LEU A 120 23.71 -13.60 -17.52
CA LEU A 120 24.62 -12.48 -17.35
C LEU A 120 25.92 -12.91 -16.64
N LYS A 121 25.81 -13.68 -15.56
CA LYS A 121 26.99 -14.22 -14.85
C LYS A 121 27.86 -15.09 -15.74
N GLU A 122 27.27 -15.89 -16.62
CA GLU A 122 28.03 -16.70 -17.58
C GLU A 122 28.75 -15.83 -18.62
N SER A 123 28.08 -14.81 -19.16
CA SER A 123 28.68 -13.89 -20.15
C SER A 123 29.82 -13.05 -19.60
N LEU A 124 29.81 -12.78 -18.29
CA LEU A 124 30.84 -12.01 -17.59
C LEU A 124 32.00 -12.87 -17.09
N ARG A 125 31.95 -14.20 -17.24
CA ARG A 125 33.11 -15.04 -16.94
C ARG A 125 34.21 -14.68 -17.93
N PRO A 126 35.38 -14.18 -17.47
CA PRO A 126 36.50 -13.99 -18.35
C PRO A 126 36.84 -15.34 -18.97
N SER A 127 36.85 -15.39 -20.30
CA SER A 127 37.15 -16.59 -21.07
C SER A 127 38.56 -17.07 -20.74
N SER A 128 38.68 -17.97 -19.77
CA SER A 128 39.87 -18.79 -19.61
C SER A 128 39.88 -19.78 -20.77
N PRO A 129 40.93 -19.82 -21.60
CA PRO A 129 40.99 -20.74 -22.72
C PRO A 129 41.42 -22.11 -22.21
N SER A 130 40.51 -22.92 -21.67
CA SER A 130 40.71 -24.37 -21.59
C SER A 130 39.47 -25.10 -21.11
N ALA A 131 38.78 -25.75 -22.05
CA ALA A 131 38.38 -27.16 -21.99
C ALA A 131 37.21 -27.38 -22.94
N ALA A 132 37.54 -27.86 -24.13
CA ALA A 132 36.61 -28.53 -25.01
C ALA A 132 35.87 -29.64 -24.24
N GLY A 133 34.55 -29.63 -24.32
CA GLY A 133 33.69 -30.61 -23.67
C GLY A 133 32.28 -30.49 -24.22
N SER A 134 32.10 -30.99 -25.44
CA SER A 134 30.81 -31.22 -26.08
C SER A 134 29.83 -31.89 -25.11
N GLY A 135 28.73 -31.20 -24.82
CA GLY A 135 27.61 -31.72 -24.04
C GLY A 135 26.31 -31.41 -24.76
N LEU A 136 25.91 -32.32 -25.63
CA LEU A 136 24.62 -32.35 -26.32
C LEU A 136 23.51 -32.49 -25.26
N ILE A 137 22.78 -31.41 -24.95
CA ILE A 137 21.54 -31.51 -24.15
C ILE A 137 20.36 -31.30 -25.10
N GLN A 138 19.82 -32.41 -25.57
CA GLN A 138 18.51 -32.48 -26.19
C GLN A 138 17.45 -32.48 -25.09
N GLN A 139 16.97 -31.30 -24.71
CA GLN A 139 15.85 -31.18 -23.79
C GLN A 139 14.54 -31.26 -24.58
N GLN A 140 13.89 -32.41 -24.47
CA GLN A 140 12.58 -32.71 -24.99
C GLN A 140 11.55 -31.75 -24.38
N GLN A 141 11.04 -30.84 -25.22
CA GLN A 141 10.02 -29.86 -24.87
C GLN A 141 8.66 -30.55 -24.81
N GLN A 142 8.29 -31.09 -23.65
CA GLN A 142 6.92 -31.49 -23.38
C GLN A 142 6.15 -30.25 -22.89
N GLN A 143 5.49 -29.57 -23.81
CA GLN A 143 4.53 -28.52 -23.48
C GLN A 143 3.38 -29.13 -22.69
N GLN A 144 3.42 -29.00 -21.36
CA GLN A 144 2.22 -29.11 -20.56
C GLN A 144 1.43 -27.81 -20.73
N GLN A 145 0.50 -27.86 -21.67
CA GLN A 145 -0.62 -26.95 -21.77
C GLN A 145 -1.40 -27.04 -20.45
N VAL A 146 -1.16 -26.12 -19.52
CA VAL A 146 -2.03 -25.92 -18.36
C VAL A 146 -3.32 -25.33 -18.90
N LYS A 147 -4.26 -26.22 -19.21
CA LYS A 147 -5.66 -25.91 -19.51
C LYS A 147 -6.23 -25.18 -18.28
N PRO A 148 -6.78 -23.97 -18.42
CA PRO A 148 -7.43 -23.31 -17.28
C PRO A 148 -8.62 -24.18 -16.84
N PRO A 149 -8.77 -24.47 -15.53
CA PRO A 149 -9.95 -25.15 -15.05
C PRO A 149 -11.16 -24.23 -15.27
N GLY A 150 -12.07 -24.68 -16.14
CA GLY A 150 -13.42 -24.15 -16.19
C GLY A 150 -14.12 -24.52 -14.89
N HIS A 151 -14.31 -23.53 -14.02
CA HIS A 151 -15.18 -23.65 -12.86
C HIS A 151 -16.36 -22.70 -13.06
N GLN A 152 -17.44 -23.27 -13.61
CA GLN A 152 -18.80 -22.72 -13.49
C GLN A 152 -19.57 -23.62 -12.54
N HIS A 153 -19.77 -23.16 -11.30
CA HIS A 153 -21.07 -23.12 -10.61
C HIS A 153 -20.83 -22.60 -9.19
N GLN A 154 -21.76 -21.79 -8.67
CA GLN A 154 -21.75 -21.07 -7.38
C GLN A 154 -21.23 -19.62 -7.39
N HIS A 155 -21.24 -18.98 -8.55
CA HIS A 155 -20.92 -17.55 -8.72
C HIS A 155 -22.11 -16.58 -8.52
N SER A 156 -23.31 -17.04 -8.17
CA SER A 156 -24.52 -16.23 -8.34
C SER A 156 -24.73 -15.11 -7.30
N SER A 157 -24.28 -15.29 -6.05
CA SER A 157 -24.61 -14.34 -4.98
C SER A 157 -23.69 -13.10 -4.97
N CYS A 158 -22.38 -13.30 -5.13
CA CYS A 158 -21.41 -12.20 -5.14
C CYS A 158 -21.35 -11.44 -6.49
N GLN A 159 -21.55 -12.12 -7.62
CA GLN A 159 -21.46 -11.47 -8.94
C GLN A 159 -22.61 -10.49 -9.22
N SER A 160 -23.81 -10.73 -8.66
CA SER A 160 -24.99 -9.91 -8.97
C SER A 160 -24.90 -8.49 -8.39
N ARG A 161 -24.23 -8.30 -7.24
CA ARG A 161 -24.08 -6.97 -6.60
C ARG A 161 -22.82 -6.22 -7.05
N CYS A 162 -21.75 -6.92 -7.42
CA CYS A 162 -20.46 -6.32 -7.80
C CYS A 162 -20.25 -6.14 -9.34
N GLY A 163 -21.16 -6.61 -10.19
CA GLY A 163 -20.95 -6.72 -11.65
C GLY A 163 -20.87 -5.42 -12.47
N SER A 164 -21.02 -4.23 -11.87
CA SER A 164 -21.01 -2.94 -12.59
C SER A 164 -19.60 -2.39 -12.84
N LEU A 165 -18.62 -2.71 -11.98
CA LEU A 165 -17.25 -2.15 -12.08
C LEU A 165 -16.32 -2.98 -13.00
N GLN A 166 -16.54 -4.29 -13.11
CA GLN A 166 -15.76 -5.17 -14.00
C GLN A 166 -15.88 -4.79 -15.49
N ARG A 167 -16.99 -4.13 -15.89
CA ARG A 167 -17.17 -3.66 -17.27
C ARG A 167 -16.25 -2.50 -17.65
N ARG A 168 -15.78 -1.69 -16.68
CA ARG A 168 -14.88 -0.55 -16.93
C ARG A 168 -13.40 -0.98 -17.01
N ILE A 169 -12.98 -2.00 -16.26
CA ILE A 169 -11.60 -2.50 -16.34
C ILE A 169 -11.38 -3.28 -17.64
N ALA A 170 -12.37 -4.04 -18.10
CA ALA A 170 -12.31 -4.74 -19.39
C ALA A 170 -12.31 -3.80 -20.61
N SER A 171 -12.89 -2.59 -20.51
CA SER A 171 -12.87 -1.61 -21.61
C SER A 171 -11.56 -0.85 -21.72
N LEU A 172 -10.81 -0.68 -20.62
CA LEU A 172 -9.49 -0.03 -20.62
C LEU A 172 -8.38 -0.94 -21.18
N SER A 173 -8.49 -2.27 -21.01
CA SER A 173 -7.54 -3.22 -21.61
C SER A 173 -7.80 -3.48 -23.10
N SER A 174 -9.05 -3.36 -23.55
CA SER A 174 -9.44 -3.54 -24.96
C SER A 174 -9.05 -2.35 -25.86
N THR A 175 -9.08 -1.12 -25.33
CA THR A 175 -8.66 0.08 -26.07
C THR A 175 -7.15 0.17 -26.28
N ARG A 176 -6.34 -0.44 -25.39
CA ARG A 176 -4.89 -0.48 -25.52
C ARG A 176 -4.40 -1.48 -26.57
N SER A 177 -5.14 -2.57 -26.83
CA SER A 177 -4.78 -3.53 -27.89
C SER A 177 -5.13 -3.03 -29.30
N ALA A 178 -6.15 -2.17 -29.44
CA ALA A 178 -6.56 -1.60 -30.72
C ALA A 178 -5.63 -0.49 -31.24
N GLN A 179 -4.92 0.23 -30.35
CA GLN A 179 -3.95 1.26 -30.75
C GLN A 179 -2.61 0.68 -31.22
N THR A 180 -2.14 -0.41 -30.62
CA THR A 180 -0.86 -1.04 -30.99
C THR A 180 -0.92 -1.72 -32.37
N SER A 181 -2.08 -2.27 -32.76
CA SER A 181 -2.22 -2.93 -34.07
C SER A 181 -2.31 -1.98 -35.26
N ARG A 182 -2.63 -0.69 -35.06
CA ARG A 182 -2.66 0.31 -36.15
C ARG A 182 -1.30 0.93 -36.43
N SER A 183 -0.35 0.88 -35.50
CA SER A 183 0.95 1.52 -35.67
C SER A 183 1.97 0.68 -36.45
N THR A 184 1.68 -0.61 -36.70
CA THR A 184 2.60 -1.54 -37.40
C THR A 184 2.28 -1.75 -38.88
N LEU A 185 1.26 -1.06 -39.42
CA LEU A 185 0.88 -1.16 -40.85
C LEU A 185 1.24 0.07 -41.69
N LEU A 186 1.99 1.03 -41.12
CA LEU A 186 2.42 2.26 -41.81
C LEU A 186 3.93 2.54 -41.68
N ALA A 187 4.75 1.52 -41.43
CA ALA A 187 6.21 1.61 -41.49
C ALA A 187 6.75 0.64 -42.54
#